data_AF-A0A3B1B161-F1
#
_entry.id   AF-A0A3B1B161-F1
#
_cell.length_a   1.000
_cell.length_b   1.000
_cell.length_c   1.000
_cell.angle_alpha   90.00
_cell.angle_beta   90.00
_cell.angle_gamma   90.00
#
_symmetry.space_group_name_H-M   'P 1'
#
loop_
_entity.id
_entity.type
_entity.pdbx_description
1 polymer ?
#
loop_
_entity_poly.entity_id
_entity_poly.type
_entity_poly.pdbx_seq_one_letter_code
_entity_poly.pdbx_strand_id
1 'polypeptide(L)'
;MDYLDLLRATQMLTKDIREVEKMFRLAVFNVLSHNQDDHSKNFSFLMDEAGQWKASPAYDLTYSSGVAGEHSTMVMGKGKNITKDDLIALGLEAGLKREAVQQVLETVSSTVSIIM
;
A
#
# COMPACT_ATOMS: atom_id res chain seq x y z
N MET A 1 8.67 9.26 2.94
CA MET A 1 8.75 7.81 3.23
C MET A 1 8.46 7.08 1.93
N ASP A 2 8.97 5.88 1.70
CA ASP A 2 8.59 5.05 0.53
C ASP A 2 7.76 3.84 0.97
N TYR A 3 6.81 3.42 0.14
CA TYR A 3 6.00 2.22 0.39
C TYR A 3 6.88 0.97 0.50
N LEU A 4 8.01 0.88 -0.22
CA LEU A 4 8.90 -0.27 -0.10
C LEU A 4 9.43 -0.41 1.34
N ASP A 5 9.75 0.70 2.00
CA ASP A 5 10.18 0.70 3.40
C ASP A 5 9.04 0.24 4.32
N LEU A 6 7.81 0.70 4.08
CA LEU A 6 6.63 0.29 4.85
C LEU A 6 6.32 -1.20 4.68
N LEU A 7 6.43 -1.74 3.47
CA LEU A 7 6.22 -3.16 3.18
C LEU A 7 7.30 -4.03 3.83
N ARG A 8 8.57 -3.59 3.79
CA ARG A 8 9.66 -4.26 4.49
C ARG A 8 9.48 -4.22 6.01
N ALA A 9 9.08 -3.09 6.58
CA ALA A 9 8.75 -2.96 7.99
C ALA A 9 7.58 -3.90 8.38
N THR A 10 6.56 -3.99 7.53
CA THR A 10 5.44 -4.92 7.70
C THR A 10 5.93 -6.37 7.74
N GLN A 11 6.79 -6.79 6.80
CA GLN A 11 7.37 -8.13 6.80
C GLN A 11 8.22 -8.40 8.04
N MET A 12 9.04 -7.43 8.46
CA MET A 12 9.91 -7.59 9.64
C MET A 12 9.11 -7.73 10.93
N LEU A 13 8.05 -6.93 11.08
CA LEU A 13 7.25 -6.88 12.30
C LEU A 13 6.31 -8.08 12.42
N THR A 14 5.61 -8.41 11.34
CA THR A 14 4.57 -9.46 11.33
C THR A 14 5.13 -10.84 11.02
N LYS A 15 6.28 -10.91 10.31
CA LYS A 15 6.86 -12.15 9.77
C LYS A 15 5.87 -12.95 8.91
N ASP A 16 4.90 -12.26 8.29
CA ASP A 16 3.83 -12.87 7.51
C ASP A 16 3.64 -12.14 6.17
N ILE A 17 3.94 -12.85 5.09
CA ILE A 17 3.83 -12.30 3.72
C ILE A 17 2.39 -11.90 3.37
N ARG A 18 1.39 -12.48 4.05
CA ARG A 18 -0.02 -12.12 3.87
C ARG A 18 -0.32 -10.72 4.40
N GLU A 19 0.37 -10.28 5.45
CA GLU A 19 0.26 -8.91 5.97
C GLU A 19 0.94 -7.91 5.03
N VAL A 20 2.04 -8.30 4.38
CA VAL A 20 2.67 -7.51 3.31
C VAL A 20 1.71 -7.34 2.12
N GLU A 21 1.02 -8.42 1.71
CA GLU A 21 0.03 -8.33 0.64
C GLU A 21 -1.13 -7.37 0.99
N LYS A 22 -1.60 -7.37 2.24
CA LYS A 22 -2.62 -6.42 2.71
C LYS A 22 -2.13 -4.97 2.64
N MET A 23 -0.90 -4.72 3.09
CA MET A 23 -0.33 -3.37 3.05
C MET A 23 -0.02 -2.93 1.61
N PHE A 24 0.39 -3.85 0.73
CA PHE A 24 0.55 -3.59 -0.70
C PHE A 24 -0.80 -3.26 -1.36
N ARG A 25 -1.86 -3.98 -1.02
CA ARG A 25 -3.22 -3.68 -1.47
C ARG A 25 -3.67 -2.28 -1.06
N LEU A 26 -3.31 -1.82 0.14
CA LEU A 26 -3.56 -0.46 0.59
C LEU A 26 -2.77 0.56 -0.23
N ALA A 27 -1.50 0.31 -0.55
CA ALA A 27 -0.70 1.16 -1.43
C ALA A 27 -1.34 1.30 -2.83
N VAL A 28 -1.75 0.18 -3.42
CA VAL A 28 -2.47 0.17 -4.71
C VAL A 28 -3.78 0.95 -4.62
N PHE A 29 -4.55 0.76 -3.53
CA PHE A 29 -5.78 1.50 -3.32
C PHE A 29 -5.55 3.00 -3.26
N ASN A 30 -4.63 3.47 -2.41
CA ASN A 30 -4.36 4.90 -2.25
C ASN A 30 -3.96 5.55 -3.58
N VAL A 31 -3.11 4.90 -4.38
CA VAL A 31 -2.71 5.40 -5.71
C VAL A 31 -3.91 5.46 -6.66
N LEU A 32 -4.69 4.38 -6.77
CA LEU A 32 -5.80 4.31 -7.73
C LEU A 32 -7.00 5.16 -7.33
N SER A 33 -7.26 5.35 -6.03
CA SER A 33 -8.35 6.17 -5.50
C SER A 33 -7.98 7.64 -5.33
N HIS A 34 -6.75 8.03 -5.69
CA HIS A 34 -6.22 9.38 -5.49
C HIS A 34 -6.30 9.83 -4.01
N ASN A 35 -5.90 8.95 -3.09
CA ASN A 35 -5.64 9.32 -1.70
C ASN A 35 -4.15 9.67 -1.55
N GLN A 36 -3.83 10.96 -1.64
CA GLN A 36 -2.46 11.46 -1.59
C GLN A 36 -2.02 11.89 -0.18
N ASP A 37 -2.94 11.96 0.78
CA ASP A 37 -2.66 12.18 2.21
C ASP A 37 -2.30 10.87 2.95
N ASP A 38 -1.65 9.94 2.25
CA ASP A 38 -1.27 8.62 2.73
C ASP A 38 0.04 8.64 3.55
N HIS A 39 0.13 9.57 4.51
CA HIS A 39 1.33 9.78 5.30
C HIS A 39 1.54 8.70 6.38
N SER A 40 2.75 8.65 6.96
CA SER A 40 3.16 7.57 7.88
C SER A 40 2.24 7.30 9.09
N LYS A 41 1.49 8.31 9.57
CA LYS A 41 0.53 8.15 10.68
C LYS A 41 -0.74 7.37 10.30
N ASN A 42 -0.98 7.16 9.01
CA ASN A 42 -2.15 6.45 8.48
C ASN A 42 -1.92 4.94 8.35
N PHE A 43 -0.75 4.46 8.78
CA PHE A 43 -0.43 3.05 8.84
C PHE A 43 -0.17 2.65 10.28
N SER A 44 -0.92 1.66 10.76
CA SER A 44 -0.79 1.12 12.11
C SER A 44 -0.68 -0.40 12.10
N PHE A 45 -0.16 -0.92 13.21
CA PHE A 45 -0.08 -2.34 13.48
C PHE A 45 -0.73 -2.63 14.81
N LEU A 46 -1.38 -3.78 14.90
CA LEU A 46 -2.00 -4.28 16.12
C LEU A 46 -1.18 -5.45 16.63
N MET A 47 -0.95 -5.49 17.94
CA MET A 47 -0.34 -6.63 18.62
C MET A 47 -1.42 -7.29 19.48
N ASP A 48 -1.57 -8.61 19.35
CA ASP A 48 -2.44 -9.37 20.24
C ASP A 48 -1.75 -9.71 21.58
N GLU A 49 -2.52 -10.31 22.49
CA GLU A 49 -2.03 -10.71 23.83
C GLU A 49 -0.88 -11.73 23.77
N ALA A 50 -0.73 -12.44 22.66
CA ALA A 50 0.36 -13.40 22.42
C ALA A 50 1.59 -12.72 21.78
N GLY A 51 1.59 -11.39 21.63
CA GLY A 51 2.67 -10.63 21.03
C GLY A 51 2.77 -10.76 19.52
N GLN A 52 1.74 -11.28 18.84
CA GLN A 52 1.72 -11.40 17.39
C GLN A 52 1.25 -10.10 16.76
N TRP A 53 2.05 -9.59 15.82
CA TRP A 53 1.75 -8.35 15.11
C TRP A 53 1.02 -8.62 13.80
N LYS A 54 0.04 -7.77 13.48
CA LYS A 54 -0.65 -7.72 12.19
C LYS A 54 -0.84 -6.28 11.75
N ALA A 55 -1.01 -6.05 10.45
CA ALA A 55 -1.46 -4.75 9.97
C ALA A 55 -2.86 -4.46 10.54
N SER A 56 -3.10 -3.23 10.98
CA SER A 56 -4.46 -2.82 11.36
C SER A 56 -5.37 -2.85 10.13
N PRO A 57 -6.70 -2.91 10.32
CA PRO A 57 -7.61 -2.46 9.27
C PRO A 57 -7.20 -1.09 8.75
N ALA A 58 -7.39 -0.84 7.46
CA ALA A 58 -7.14 0.45 6.86
C ALA A 58 -8.16 1.48 7.37
N TYR A 59 -7.72 2.72 7.51
CA TYR A 59 -8.54 3.86 7.95
C TYR A 59 -8.08 5.12 7.22
N ASP A 60 -8.84 6.20 7.35
CA ASP A 60 -8.56 7.49 6.70
C ASP A 60 -8.40 7.39 5.17
N LEU A 61 -9.31 6.63 4.56
CA LEU A 61 -9.35 6.39 3.12
C LEU A 61 -10.23 7.43 2.44
N THR A 62 -9.67 8.60 2.16
CA THR A 62 -10.39 9.72 1.55
C THR A 62 -9.73 10.15 0.25
N TYR A 63 -10.52 10.58 -0.73
CA TYR A 63 -9.97 11.27 -1.90
C TYR A 63 -9.31 12.56 -1.41
N SER A 64 -8.03 12.76 -1.75
CA SER A 64 -7.25 13.87 -1.24
C SER A 64 -6.18 14.28 -2.24
N SER A 65 -5.95 15.59 -2.39
CA SER A 65 -4.82 16.11 -3.15
C SER A 65 -3.72 16.53 -2.19
N GLY A 66 -2.56 15.89 -2.31
CA GLY A 66 -1.42 16.11 -1.43
C GLY A 66 -0.69 17.40 -1.76
N VAL A 67 0.35 17.70 -0.99
CA VAL A 67 1.20 18.87 -1.22
C VAL A 67 1.84 18.76 -2.61
N ALA A 68 1.63 19.78 -3.45
CA ALA A 68 2.06 19.80 -4.86
C ALA A 68 1.54 18.62 -5.72
N GLY A 69 0.42 18.00 -5.32
CA GLY A 69 -0.19 16.88 -6.03
C GLY A 69 0.61 15.57 -5.90
N GLU A 70 1.44 15.44 -4.87
CA GLU A 70 2.22 14.24 -4.59
C GLU A 70 1.61 13.44 -3.44
N HIS A 71 1.72 12.12 -3.53
CA HIS A 71 1.53 11.20 -2.41
C HIS A 71 2.56 11.49 -1.31
N SER A 72 2.09 11.44 -0.07
CA SER A 72 2.94 11.58 1.11
C SER A 72 3.88 10.37 1.28
N THR A 73 3.43 9.20 0.85
CA THR A 73 4.27 7.99 0.76
C THR A 73 4.56 7.65 -0.70
N MET A 74 5.84 7.68 -1.08
CA MET A 74 6.28 7.45 -2.46
C MET A 74 6.13 5.98 -2.86
N VAL A 75 5.95 5.73 -4.16
CA VAL A 75 6.06 4.39 -4.76
C VAL A 75 7.33 4.36 -5.59
N MET A 76 8.33 3.58 -5.17
CA MET A 76 9.59 3.42 -5.89
C MET A 76 10.26 4.77 -6.19
N GLY A 77 10.26 5.68 -5.21
CA GLY A 77 10.80 7.04 -5.31
C GLY A 77 9.92 8.06 -6.02
N LYS A 78 8.70 7.69 -6.44
CA LYS A 78 7.75 8.60 -7.10
C LYS A 78 6.63 9.03 -6.16
N GLY A 79 6.49 10.34 -5.95
CA GLY A 79 5.32 10.94 -5.29
C GLY A 79 4.16 11.22 -6.25
N LYS A 80 4.41 11.28 -7.57
CA LYS A 80 3.39 11.57 -8.60
C LYS A 80 3.68 10.81 -9.88
N ASN A 81 2.70 10.79 -10.79
CA ASN A 81 2.79 10.06 -12.06
C ASN A 81 3.18 8.58 -11.83
N ILE A 82 2.62 7.98 -10.77
CA ILE A 82 2.84 6.58 -10.41
C ILE A 82 2.13 5.73 -11.46
N THR A 83 2.87 4.82 -12.07
CA THR A 83 2.36 3.94 -13.12
C THR A 83 2.04 2.55 -12.57
N LYS A 84 1.32 1.75 -13.36
CA LYS A 84 1.09 0.34 -13.05
C LYS A 84 2.39 -0.44 -12.89
N ASP A 85 3.41 -0.13 -13.70
CA ASP A 85 4.70 -0.80 -13.64
C ASP A 85 5.46 -0.48 -12.34
N ASP A 86 5.30 0.74 -11.80
CA ASP A 86 5.86 1.11 -10.50
C ASP A 86 5.22 0.29 -9.37
N LEU A 87 3.91 0.06 -9.42
CA LEU A 87 3.20 -0.79 -8.46
C LEU A 87 3.58 -2.27 -8.60
N ILE A 88 3.80 -2.75 -9.83
CA ILE A 88 4.30 -4.11 -10.06
C ILE A 88 5.70 -4.26 -9.46
N ALA A 89 6.60 -3.30 -9.73
CA ALA A 89 7.96 -3.29 -9.18
C ALA A 89 7.92 -3.28 -7.65
N LEU A 90 7.11 -2.41 -7.04
CA LEU A 90 6.92 -2.34 -5.59
C LEU A 90 6.55 -3.71 -4.99
N GLY A 91 5.54 -4.39 -5.54
CA GLY A 91 5.09 -5.68 -5.03
C GLY A 91 6.16 -6.77 -5.14
N LEU A 92 6.88 -6.83 -6.26
CA LEU A 92 7.95 -7.81 -6.48
C LEU A 92 9.17 -7.55 -5.58
N GLU A 93 9.59 -6.29 -5.43
CA GLU A 93 10.70 -5.89 -4.54
C GLU A 93 10.36 -6.09 -3.04
N ALA A 94 9.07 -6.07 -2.70
CA ALA A 94 8.58 -6.42 -1.37
C ALA A 94 8.52 -7.95 -1.12
N GLY A 95 8.85 -8.78 -2.13
CA GLY A 95 8.87 -10.23 -2.02
C GLY A 95 7.54 -10.93 -2.30
N LEU A 96 6.52 -10.22 -2.82
CA LEU A 96 5.28 -10.84 -3.24
C LEU A 96 5.48 -11.61 -4.55
N LYS A 97 4.75 -12.71 -4.70
CA LYS A 97 4.72 -13.45 -5.97
C LYS A 97 4.02 -12.63 -7.05
N ARG A 98 4.45 -12.79 -8.30
CA ARG A 98 3.89 -12.06 -9.45
C ARG A 98 2.38 -12.25 -9.57
N GLU A 99 1.89 -13.46 -9.31
CA GLU A 99 0.46 -13.80 -9.36
C GLU A 99 -0.33 -12.99 -8.33
N ALA A 100 0.18 -12.88 -7.09
CA ALA A 100 -0.46 -12.10 -6.03
C ALA A 100 -0.48 -10.60 -6.36
N VAL A 101 0.62 -10.07 -6.88
CA VAL A 101 0.71 -8.67 -7.34
C VAL A 101 -0.33 -8.36 -8.42
N GLN A 102 -0.42 -9.23 -9.43
CA GLN A 102 -1.41 -9.09 -10.51
C GLN A 102 -2.84 -9.17 -9.99
N GLN A 103 -3.13 -10.13 -9.12
CA GLN A 103 -4.45 -10.31 -8.53
C GLN A 103 -4.89 -9.10 -7.71
N VAL A 104 -3.99 -8.52 -6.89
CA VAL A 104 -4.26 -7.30 -6.12
C VAL A 104 -4.57 -6.14 -7.06
N LEU A 105 -3.73 -5.90 -8.07
CA LEU A 105 -3.91 -4.82 -9.05
C LEU A 105 -5.25 -4.93 -9.78
N GLU A 106 -5.60 -6.12 -10.25
CA GLU A 106 -6.87 -6.39 -10.93
C GLU A 106 -8.07 -6.14 -10.00
N THR A 107 -8.04 -6.71 -8.79
CA THR A 107 -9.12 -6.59 -7.82
C THR A 107 -9.39 -5.13 -7.43
N VAL A 108 -8.32 -4.37 -7.14
CA VAL A 108 -8.46 -2.97 -6.72
C VAL A 108 -8.92 -2.12 -7.90
N SER A 109 -8.33 -2.31 -9.08
CA SER A 109 -8.73 -1.57 -10.29
C SER A 109 -10.20 -1.79 -10.62
N SER A 110 -10.72 -3.02 -10.58
CA SER A 110 -12.13 -3.29 -10.86
C SER A 110 -13.09 -2.71 -9.83
N THR A 111 -12.61 -2.44 -8.60
CA THR A 111 -13.43 -1.90 -7.51
C THR A 111 -13.48 -0.38 -7.53
N VAL A 112 -12.35 0.29 -7.79
CA VAL A 112 -12.27 1.76 -7.81
C VAL A 112 -12.94 2.35 -9.05
N SER A 113 -12.92 1.65 -10.20
CA SER A 113 -13.51 2.12 -11.45
C SER A 113 -15.04 2.20 -11.48
N ILE A 114 -15.76 1.81 -10.42
CA ILE A 114 -17.23 1.91 -10.37
C ILE A 114 -17.69 3.34 -9.99
N ILE A 115 -16.79 4.23 -9.57
CA ILE A 115 -17.12 5.59 -9.10
C ILE A 115 -16.68 6.71 -10.08
N MET A 116 -16.17 6.37 -11.28
CA MET A 116 -15.83 7.36 -12.33
C MET A 116 -16.81 7.33 -13.51
#